data_AF-A0A2V7KMV7-F1
#
_entry.id   AF-A0A2V7KMV7-F1
#
_cell.length_a   1.000
_cell.length_b   1.000
_cell.length_c   1.000
_cell.angle_alpha   90.00
_cell.angle_beta   90.00
_cell.angle_gamma   90.00
#
_symmetry.space_group_name_H-M   'P 1'
#
loop_
_entity.id
_entity.type
_entity.pdbx_description
1 polymer ?
#
loop_
_entity_poly.entity_id
_entity_poly.type
_entity_poly.pdbx_seq_one_letter_code
_entity_poly.pdbx_strand_id
1 'polypeptide(L)' 'MVKIDLPDLYTQKDVESARTKGELVGWVKGTALGVVGMLLLGVIGWIPTLAVVGVGGFVVYKLFSGPKRGS' A
#
# COMPACT_ATOMS: atom_id res chain seq x y z
N MET A 1 1.01 30.20 25.35
CA MET A 1 1.06 30.52 23.91
C MET A 1 2.43 31.10 23.62
N VAL A 2 3.31 30.32 22.99
CA VAL A 2 4.65 30.79 22.61
C VAL A 2 4.50 31.64 21.35
N LYS A 3 4.69 32.95 21.46
CA LYS A 3 4.87 33.83 20.31
C LYS A 3 6.28 33.59 19.79
N ILE A 4 6.40 32.90 18.67
CA ILE A 4 7.66 32.78 17.94
C ILE A 4 7.82 34.09 17.18
N ASP A 5 8.68 34.98 17.69
CA ASP A 5 9.17 36.15 16.96
C ASP A 5 10.06 35.64 15.83
N LEU A 6 9.50 35.59 14.63
CA LEU A 6 10.24 35.30 13.41
C LEU A 6 11.14 36.50 13.13
N PRO A 7 12.43 36.32 12.82
CA PRO A 7 13.27 37.42 12.36
C PRO A 7 12.60 38.08 11.15
N ASP A 8 12.74 39.41 11.03
CA ASP A 8 12.10 40.33 10.07
C ASP A 8 12.36 40.02 8.57
N LEU A 9 12.85 38.83 8.28
CA LEU A 9 13.20 38.26 6.97
C LEU A 9 12.02 37.56 6.28
N TYR A 10 10.94 37.22 7.00
CA TYR A 10 9.76 36.57 6.41
C TYR A 10 8.48 37.31 6.79
N THR A 11 7.73 37.75 5.79
CA THR A 11 6.45 38.41 6.01
C THR A 11 5.38 37.37 6.35
N GLN A 12 4.32 37.73 7.08
CA GLN A 12 3.26 36.76 7.46
C GLN A 12 2.65 36.02 6.24
N LYS A 13 2.61 36.67 5.08
CA LYS A 13 2.17 36.06 3.81
C LYS A 13 3.06 34.91 3.34
N ASP A 14 4.35 34.93 3.66
CA ASP A 14 5.30 33.87 3.28
C ASP A 14 5.07 32.62 4.12
N VAL A 15 4.80 32.80 5.42
CA VAL A 15 4.48 31.72 6.35
C VAL A 15 3.17 31.04 5.95
N GLU A 16 2.16 31.83 5.60
CA GLU A 16 0.84 31.32 5.20
C GLU A 16 0.89 30.60 3.85
N SER A 17 1.67 31.13 2.90
CA SER A 17 1.94 30.45 1.62
C SER A 17 2.73 29.16 1.81
N ALA A 18 3.73 29.15 2.69
CA ALA A 18 4.52 27.96 3.01
C ALA A 18 3.66 26.88 3.69
N ARG A 19 2.75 27.28 4.59
CA ARG A 19 1.79 26.38 5.23
C ARG A 19 0.85 25.74 4.22
N THR A 20 0.27 26.55 3.34
CA THR A 20 -0.65 26.08 2.28
C THR A 20 0.04 25.12 1.31
N LYS A 21 1.26 25.46 0.89
CA LYS A 21 2.08 24.59 0.03
C LYS A 21 2.48 23.30 0.74
N GLY A 22 2.85 23.39 2.03
CA GLY A 22 3.20 22.24 2.85
C GLY A 22 2.03 21.26 3.03
N GLU A 23 0.83 21.79 3.24
CA GLU A 23 -0.40 20.99 3.36
C GLU A 23 -0.72 20.29 2.04
N LEU A 24 -0.72 21.01 0.91
CA LEU A 24 -0.93 20.44 -0.42
C LEU A 24 0.10 19.33 -0.75
N VAL A 25 1.39 19.59 -0.50
CA VAL A 25 2.45 18.60 -0.71
C VAL A 25 2.27 17.40 0.21
N GLY A 26 1.83 17.62 1.46
CA GLY A 26 1.50 16.56 2.41
C GLY A 26 0.38 15.65 1.90
N TRP A 27 -0.72 16.22 1.41
CA TRP A 27 -1.83 15.46 0.84
C TRP A 27 -1.42 14.66 -0.40
N VAL A 28 -0.64 15.28 -1.31
CA VAL A 28 -0.16 14.59 -2.52
C VAL A 28 0.79 13.44 -2.17
N LYS A 29 1.75 13.65 -1.25
CA LYS A 29 2.64 12.57 -0.80
C LYS A 29 1.88 11.48 -0.06
N GLY A 30 0.94 11.84 0.80
CA GLY A 30 0.11 10.91 1.56
C GLY A 30 -0.74 10.02 0.64
N THR A 31 -1.42 10.62 -0.34
CA THR A 31 -2.20 9.87 -1.34
C THR A 31 -1.32 9.01 -2.24
N ALA A 32 -0.19 9.54 -2.73
CA ALA A 32 0.75 8.77 -3.54
C ALA A 32 1.26 7.52 -2.81
N LEU A 33 1.70 7.68 -1.55
CA LEU A 33 2.16 6.55 -0.74
C LEU A 33 1.02 5.58 -0.40
N GLY A 34 -0.18 6.08 -0.12
CA GLY A 34 -1.36 5.24 0.13
C GLY A 34 -1.72 4.36 -1.08
N VAL A 35 -1.72 4.94 -2.29
CA VAL A 35 -1.99 4.20 -3.53
C VAL A 35 -0.91 3.16 -3.79
N VAL A 36 0.37 3.53 -3.65
CA VAL A 36 1.49 2.57 -3.82
C VAL A 36 1.39 1.43 -2.80
N GLY A 37 1.10 1.73 -1.53
CA GLY A 37 0.90 0.72 -0.50
C GLY A 37 -0.25 -0.22 -0.81
N MET A 38 -1.39 0.31 -1.28
CA MET A 38 -2.54 -0.51 -1.67
C MET A 38 -2.24 -1.43 -2.86
N LEU A 39 -1.52 -0.92 -3.88
CA LEU A 39 -1.09 -1.74 -5.03
C LEU A 39 -0.15 -2.87 -4.60
N LEU A 40 0.80 -2.60 -3.71
CA LEU A 40 1.70 -3.62 -3.16
C LEU A 40 0.94 -4.68 -2.36
N LEU A 41 -0.05 -4.28 -1.56
CA LEU A 41 -0.91 -5.22 -0.83
C LEU A 41 -1.74 -6.09 -1.79
N GLY A 42 -2.23 -5.52 -2.90
CA GLY A 42 -2.89 -6.30 -3.96
C GLY A 42 -1.97 -7.36 -4.58
N VAL A 43 -0.70 -7.03 -4.79
CA VAL A 43 0.34 -7.96 -5.29
C VAL A 43 0.78 -8.97 -4.23
N ILE A 44 0.44 -8.82 -2.95
CA ILE A 44 0.69 -9.86 -1.93
C ILE A 44 -0.58 -10.68 -1.66
N GLY A 45 -1.76 -10.08 -1.86
CA GLY A 45 -3.06 -10.67 -1.58
C GLY A 45 -3.44 -11.89 -2.44
N TRP A 46 -2.77 -12.12 -3.57
CA TRP A 46 -2.95 -13.33 -4.40
C TRP A 46 -2.25 -14.57 -3.85
N ILE A 47 -1.28 -14.43 -2.93
CA ILE A 47 -0.52 -15.56 -2.36
C ILE A 47 -1.47 -16.56 -1.63
N PRO A 48 -2.41 -16.12 -0.78
CA PRO A 48 -3.43 -17.01 -0.22
C PRO A 48 -4.25 -17.73 -1.29
N THR A 49 -4.65 -17.03 -2.35
CA THR A 49 -5.41 -17.62 -3.46
C THR A 49 -4.62 -18.72 -4.15
N LEU A 50 -3.34 -18.48 -4.47
CA LEU A 50 -2.47 -19.49 -5.05
C LEU A 50 -2.27 -20.69 -4.12
N ALA A 51 -2.16 -20.46 -2.81
CA ALA A 51 -2.03 -21.54 -1.83
C ALA A 51 -3.28 -22.42 -1.83
N VAL A 52 -4.48 -21.82 -1.82
CA VAL A 52 -5.75 -22.56 -1.88
C VAL A 52 -5.89 -23.32 -3.20
N VAL A 53 -5.58 -22.69 -4.33
CA VAL A 53 -5.62 -23.34 -5.65
C VAL A 53 -4.62 -24.50 -5.73
N GLY A 54 -3.40 -24.34 -5.21
CA GLY A 54 -2.39 -25.39 -5.19
C GLY A 54 -2.81 -26.58 -4.33
N VAL A 55 -3.29 -26.34 -3.11
CA VAL A 55 -3.77 -27.39 -2.22
C VAL A 55 -5.01 -28.07 -2.79
N GLY A 56 -5.99 -27.31 -3.26
CA GLY A 56 -7.21 -27.84 -3.89
C GLY A 56 -6.90 -28.66 -5.13
N GLY A 57 -6.04 -28.14 -6.01
CA GLY A 57 -5.58 -28.84 -7.22
C GLY A 57 -4.85 -30.13 -6.90
N PHE A 58 -4.00 -30.14 -5.87
CA PHE A 58 -3.32 -31.36 -5.42
C PHE A 58 -4.29 -32.41 -4.88
N VAL A 59 -5.28 -32.00 -4.08
CA VAL A 59 -6.30 -32.92 -3.54
C VAL A 59 -7.12 -33.54 -4.69
N VAL A 60 -7.56 -32.72 -5.64
CA VAL A 60 -8.27 -33.18 -6.85
C VAL A 60 -7.38 -34.13 -7.66
N TYR A 61 -6.14 -33.74 -7.93
CA TYR A 61 -5.17 -34.59 -8.62
C TYR A 61 -5.00 -35.94 -7.93
N LYS A 62 -4.88 -35.96 -6.60
CA LYS A 62 -4.70 -37.20 -5.81
C LYS A 62 -5.94 -38.10 -5.82
N LEU A 63 -7.14 -37.52 -5.82
CA LEU A 63 -8.40 -38.25 -5.94
C LEU A 63 -8.54 -38.91 -7.32
N PHE A 64 -8.22 -38.19 -8.40
CA PHE A 64 -8.34 -38.70 -9.76
C PHE A 64 -7.16 -39.56 -10.21
N SER A 65 -5.97 -39.35 -9.65
CA SER A 65 -4.76 -40.14 -9.91
C SER A 65 -4.61 -41.31 -8.94
N GLY A 66 -5.72 -41.81 -8.40
CA GLY A 66 -5.78 -43.03 -7.59
C GLY A 66 -4.95 -44.15 -8.23
N PRO A 67 -4.37 -45.04 -7.41
CA PRO A 67 -3.21 -45.85 -7.77
C PRO A 67 -3.45 -46.52 -9.12
N LYS A 68 -2.47 -46.41 -10.05
CA LYS A 68 -2.39 -47.28 -11.21
C LYS A 68 -2.48 -48.72 -10.70
N ARG A 69 -3.70 -49.25 -10.64
CA ARG A 69 -3.99 -50.65 -10.44
C ARG A 69 -3.55 -51.27 -11.75
N GLY A 70 -2.43 -51.97 -11.67
CA GLY A 70 -1.82 -52.63 -12.82
C GLY A 70 -2.86 -53.41 -13.62
N SER A 71 -2.70 -53.32 -14.93
CA SER A 71 -3.15 -54.28 -15.93
C SER A 71 -1.97 -54.44 -16.85
#